data_AF-A0A376P8D6-F1
#
_entry.id   AF-A0A376P8D6-F1
#
_cell.length_a   1.000
_cell.length_b   1.000
_cell.length_c   1.000
_cell.angle_alpha   90.00
_cell.angle_beta   90.00
_cell.angle_gamma   90.00
#
_symmetry.space_group_name_H-M   'P 1'
#
loop_
_entity.id
_entity.type
_entity.pdbx_description
1 polymer ?
#
loop_
_entity_poly.entity_id
_entity_poly.type
_entity_poly.pdbx_seq_one_letter_code
_entity_poly.pdbx_strand_id
1 'polypeptide(L)' 'MFAKLITSRFLHIRASPEQASMEFYGGKSPKIASVHQFGLSEENRKDGKKIDYPARPLLGFTSEDVQMIEEIILAHLER' A
#
# COMPACT_ATOMS: atom_id res chain seq x y z
N MET A 1 -7.08 -7.86 -6.20
CA MET A 1 -7.76 -7.77 -4.88
C MET A 1 -8.54 -6.46 -4.69
N PHE A 2 -8.02 -5.30 -5.08
CA PHE A 2 -8.62 -3.99 -4.75
C PHE A 2 -9.17 -3.20 -5.94
N ALA A 3 -9.52 -3.86 -7.05
CA ALA A 3 -9.98 -3.18 -8.28
C ALA A 3 -11.20 -2.27 -8.08
N LYS A 4 -12.02 -2.52 -7.04
CA LYS A 4 -13.16 -1.64 -6.70
C LYS A 4 -12.75 -0.41 -5.87
N LEU A 5 -11.63 -0.44 -5.15
CA LEU A 5 -11.17 0.69 -4.33
C LEU A 5 -10.72 1.89 -5.18
N ILE A 6 -10.24 1.66 -6.39
CA ILE A 6 -9.81 2.73 -7.32
C ILE A 6 -10.99 3.46 -8.01
N THR A 7 -12.24 3.12 -7.68
CA THR A 7 -13.41 3.80 -8.23
C THR A 7 -13.74 5.05 -7.42
N SER A 8 -14.30 6.07 -8.06
CA SER A 8 -14.62 7.38 -7.43
C SER A 8 -15.47 7.26 -6.17
N ARG A 9 -16.32 6.24 -6.08
CA ARG A 9 -17.14 5.93 -4.89
C ARG A 9 -16.32 5.71 -3.61
N PHE A 10 -15.09 5.22 -3.74
CA PHE A 10 -14.20 4.92 -2.62
C PHE A 10 -13.03 5.90 -2.52
N LEU A 11 -13.05 7.00 -3.28
CA LEU A 11 -12.06 8.07 -3.17
C LEU A 11 -12.66 9.24 -2.39
N HIS A 12 -11.95 9.73 -1.39
CA HIS A 12 -12.29 10.90 -0.61
C HIS A 12 -11.22 11.96 -0.83
N ILE A 13 -11.63 13.12 -1.33
CA ILE A 13 -10.73 14.22 -1.66
C ILE A 13 -10.81 15.24 -0.52
N ARG A 14 -9.66 15.63 0.02
CA ARG A 14 -9.53 16.76 0.94
C ARG A 14 -8.70 17.83 0.25
N ALA A 15 -9.23 19.04 0.17
CA ALA A 15 -8.52 20.17 -0.44
C ALA A 15 -8.53 21.38 0.50
N SER A 16 -7.41 22.08 0.55
CA SER A 16 -7.24 23.44 1.08
C SER A 16 -6.62 24.32 0.00
N PRO A 17 -6.56 25.65 0.18
CA PRO A 17 -5.90 26.53 -0.78
C PRO A 17 -4.42 26.19 -1.03
N GLU A 18 -3.75 25.56 -0.07
CA GLU A 18 -2.31 25.23 -0.10
C GLU A 18 -2.02 23.79 -0.53
N GLN A 19 -3.00 22.87 -0.44
CA GLN A 19 -2.77 21.44 -0.71
C GLN A 19 -4.05 20.70 -1.12
N ALA A 20 -3.88 19.61 -1.86
CA ALA A 20 -4.93 18.64 -2.10
C ALA A 20 -4.41 17.23 -1.79
N SER A 21 -5.22 16.43 -1.11
CA SER A 21 -4.96 15.03 -0.83
C SER A 21 -6.15 14.17 -1.19
N MET A 22 -5.87 12.91 -1.50
CA MET A 22 -6.87 11.92 -1.84
C MET A 22 -6.60 10.66 -1.01
N GLU A 23 -7.62 10.21 -0.30
CA GLU A 23 -7.57 9.01 0.53
C GLU A 23 -8.66 8.03 0.10
N PHE A 24 -8.45 6.73 0.37
CA PHE A 24 -9.50 5.75 0.15
C PHE A 24 -10.52 5.79 1.29
N TYR A 25 -11.79 6.05 0.96
CA TYR A 25 -12.89 6.02 1.92
C TYR A 25 -13.22 4.60 2.38
N GLY A 26 -13.65 4.47 3.63
CA GLY A 26 -14.24 3.25 4.20
C GLY A 26 -13.33 2.62 5.24
N GLY A 27 -13.66 2.78 6.53
CA GLY A 27 -12.78 2.48 7.66
C GLY A 27 -12.08 1.11 7.69
N LYS A 28 -12.55 0.10 6.94
CA LYS A 28 -11.89 -1.21 6.86
C LYS A 28 -10.93 -1.41 5.70
N SER A 29 -10.97 -0.59 4.65
CA SER A 29 -10.09 -0.81 3.48
C SER A 29 -8.60 -0.71 3.85
N PRO A 30 -8.14 0.21 4.72
CA PRO A 30 -6.74 0.20 5.16
C PRO A 30 -6.44 -1.03 6.02
N LYS A 31 -7.36 -1.45 6.89
CA LYS A 31 -7.21 -2.65 7.71
C LYS A 31 -7.05 -3.91 6.85
N ILE A 32 -7.91 -4.09 5.86
CA ILE A 32 -7.85 -5.24 4.93
C ILE A 32 -6.53 -5.18 4.15
N ALA A 33 -6.14 -4.01 3.64
CA ALA A 33 -4.85 -3.86 2.95
C ALA A 33 -3.67 -4.30 3.84
N SER A 34 -3.61 -3.83 5.09
CA SER A 34 -2.55 -4.20 6.04
C SER A 34 -2.57 -5.68 6.41
N VAL A 35 -3.74 -6.26 6.68
CA VAL A 35 -3.90 -7.69 6.98
C VAL A 35 -3.30 -8.54 5.88
N HIS A 36 -3.63 -8.24 4.62
CA HIS A 36 -3.14 -9.02 3.49
C HIS A 36 -1.70 -8.69 3.09
N GLN A 37 -1.23 -7.46 3.30
CA GLN A 37 0.14 -7.06 2.99
C GLN A 37 1.13 -7.71 3.96
N PHE A 38 0.84 -7.63 5.26
CA PHE A 38 1.74 -8.10 6.31
C PHE A 38 1.44 -9.52 6.79
N GLY A 39 0.40 -10.17 6.27
CA GLY A 39 0.02 -11.53 6.66
C GLY A 39 -0.51 -11.63 8.08
N LEU A 40 -1.35 -10.67 8.48
CA LEU A 40 -1.96 -10.65 9.82
C LEU A 40 -3.19 -11.57 9.86
N SER A 41 -3.64 -11.90 11.06
CA SER A 41 -4.90 -12.63 11.26
C SER A 41 -6.11 -11.69 11.21
N GLU A 42 -7.20 -12.13 10.58
CA GLU A 42 -8.51 -11.46 10.67
C GLU A 42 -9.60 -12.43 11.13
N GLU A 43 -10.54 -11.91 11.93
CA GLU A 43 -11.72 -12.66 12.35
C GLU A 43 -12.86 -12.47 11.34
N ASN A 44 -13.41 -13.58 10.85
CA ASN A 44 -14.58 -13.55 9.99
C ASN A 44 -15.82 -13.10 10.78
N ARG A 45 -16.49 -12.08 10.27
CA ARG A 45 -17.68 -11.47 10.90
C ARG A 45 -18.89 -12.40 10.99
N LYS A 46 -18.94 -13.44 10.15
CA LYS A 46 -20.10 -14.35 10.10
C LYS A 46 -20.06 -15.44 11.18
N ASP A 47 -18.88 -15.96 11.49
CA ASP A 47 -18.72 -17.15 12.33
C ASP A 47 -17.59 -17.05 13.36
N GLY A 48 -16.93 -15.89 13.47
CA GLY A 48 -15.87 -15.63 14.46
C GLY A 48 -14.58 -16.40 14.22
N LYS A 49 -14.45 -17.07 13.07
CA LYS A 49 -13.24 -17.84 12.76
C LYS A 49 -12.09 -16.91 12.44
N LYS A 50 -10.95 -17.14 13.10
CA LYS A 50 -9.68 -16.49 12.74
C LYS A 50 -9.10 -17.14 11.49
N ILE A 51 -8.71 -16.30 10.55
CA ILE A 51 -8.04 -16.69 9.31
C ILE A 51 -6.67 -16.01 9.32
N ASP A 52 -5.62 -16.82 9.17
CA ASP A 52 -4.26 -16.33 8.98
C ASP A 52 -3.99 -16.15 7.49
N TYR A 53 -3.51 -14.95 7.11
CA TYR A 53 -3.17 -14.65 5.72
C TYR A 53 -1.67 -14.76 5.51
N PRO A 54 -1.21 -15.29 4.36
CA PRO A 54 0.21 -15.22 4.02
C PRO A 54 0.62 -13.77 3.73
N ALA A 55 1.79 -13.38 4.21
CA ALA A 55 2.37 -12.08 3.90
C ALA A 55 2.68 -11.97 2.39
N ARG A 56 2.53 -10.76 1.85
CA ARG A 56 2.80 -10.46 0.44
C ARG A 56 4.04 -9.57 0.35
N PRO A 57 5.26 -10.14 0.42
CA PRO A 57 6.47 -9.35 0.29
C PRO A 57 6.47 -8.64 -1.07
N LEU A 58 6.84 -7.37 -1.06
CA LEU A 58 7.13 -6.67 -2.30
C LEU A 58 8.40 -7.28 -2.89
N LEU A 59 8.45 -7.40 -4.22
CA LEU A 59 9.70 -7.65 -4.91
C LEU A 59 10.58 -6.42 -4.64
N GLY A 60 11.52 -6.57 -3.72
CA GLY A 60 12.51 -5.56 -3.41
C GLY A 60 13.62 -5.54 -4.43
N PHE A 61 14.53 -4.58 -4.25
CA PHE A 61 15.78 -4.52 -4.99
C PHE A 61 16.76 -5.54 -4.43
N THR A 62 17.50 -6.23 -5.30
CA THR A 62 18.70 -6.97 -4.87
C THR A 62 19.79 -5.97 -4.44
N SER A 63 20.86 -6.46 -3.82
CA SER A 63 22.00 -5.60 -3.47
C SER A 63 22.61 -4.96 -4.71
N GLU A 64 22.63 -5.68 -5.84
CA GLU A 64 23.09 -5.19 -7.14
C GLU A 64 22.16 -4.11 -7.71
N ASP A 65 20.84 -4.31 -7.60
CA ASP A 65 19.86 -3.29 -8.00
C ASP A 65 20.04 -2.00 -7.19
N VAL A 66 20.25 -2.11 -5.87
CA VAL A 66 20.48 -0.95 -4.99
C VAL A 66 21.73 -0.20 -5.42
N GLN A 67 22.85 -0.92 -5.62
CA GLN A 67 24.11 -0.32 -6.03
C GLN A 67 23.98 0.39 -7.38
N MET A 68 23.33 -0.25 -8.36
CA MET A 68 23.08 0.36 -9.67
C MET A 68 22.26 1.65 -9.56
N ILE A 69 21.19 1.65 -8.75
CA ILE A 69 20.35 2.83 -8.53
C ILE A 69 21.16 3.96 -7.89
N GLU A 70 21.98 3.66 -6.88
CA GLU A 70 22.84 4.65 -6.22
C GLU A 70 23.83 5.28 -7.21
N GLU A 71 24.49 4.47 -8.04
CA GLU A 71 25.43 4.96 -9.06
C GLU A 71 24.74 5.89 -10.07
N ILE A 72 23.52 5.53 -10.53
CA ILE A 72 22.74 6.36 -11.44
C ILE A 72 22.38 7.71 -10.79
N ILE A 73 21.97 7.70 -9.52
CA ILE A 73 21.62 8.92 -8.80
C ILE A 73 22.85 9.82 -8.65
N LEU A 74 23.98 9.28 -8.20
CA LEU A 74 25.22 10.05 -8.01
C LEU A 74 25.71 10.66 -9.31
N ALA A 75 25.73 9.89 -10.41
CA ALA A 75 26.11 10.38 -11.73
C ALA A 75 25.21 11.54 -12.22
N HIS A 76 23.95 11.60 -11.77
CA HIS A 76 23.03 12.69 -12.12
C HIS A 76 23.22 13.94 -11.24
N LEU A 77 23.78 13.79 -10.04
CA LEU A 77 24.07 14.88 -9.10
C LEU A 77 25.43 15.54 -9.33
N GLU A 78 26.37 14.84 -9.96
CA GLU A 78 27.70 15.37 -10.31
C GLU A 78 27.69 16.30 -11.56
N ARG A 79 26.52 16.57 -12.14
CA ARG A 79 26.34 17.38 -13.34
C ARG A 79 25.76 18.76 -13.01
#